data_AF-A0A7C3N8A1-F1
#
_entry.id   AF-A0A7C3N8A1-F1
#
_cell.length_a   1.000
_cell.length_b   1.000
_cell.length_c   1.000
_cell.angle_alpha   90.00
_cell.angle_beta   90.00
_cell.angle_gamma   90.00
#
_symmetry.space_group_name_H-M   'P 1'
#
loop_
_entity.id
_entity.type
_entity.pdbx_description
1 polymer ?
#
loop_
_entity_poly.entity_id
_entity_poly.type
_entity_poly.pdbx_seq_one_letter_code
_entity_poly.pdbx_strand_id
1 'polypeptide(L)'
;MDLRGLIAEKEEIENRMNKLEQMKGQIKIVVYEKIKKEYEEKLKNIFEQIKKDSNFIKSEIESINRKKEKIKEEIDNLDLEIEEISVRNILGEINPKDFEEKKNLFERKREELLGEFKKLQENEHELSKILPEEKSFFEPSVNEFKGKIVYEDNLVYPESKSEQPFPPLMETSTEDVNPEELEKNISEGVQTAIDNIISPDIVKEEKFELGEDLPKEEKMVKDNPLEINNKKFKSEEEIVFEKDFDVNVKDENIETIEGLICPKCGHVNRSDLFNCEKCGAELL
;
A
#
# COMPACT_ATOMS: atom_id res chain seq x y z
N MET A 1 2.27 -8.46 15.14
CA MET A 1 1.66 -9.46 14.23
C MET A 1 2.77 -9.99 13.37
N ASP A 2 2.98 -11.31 13.35
CA ASP A 2 4.09 -11.94 12.64
C ASP A 2 3.57 -12.64 11.39
N LEU A 3 3.49 -11.89 10.28
CA LEU A 3 3.01 -12.41 9.00
C LEU A 3 3.86 -13.57 8.49
N ARG A 4 5.17 -13.55 8.79
CA ARG A 4 6.09 -14.63 8.40
C ARG A 4 5.78 -15.90 9.17
N GLY A 5 5.47 -15.77 10.46
CA GLY A 5 4.97 -16.88 11.29
C GLY A 5 3.72 -17.53 10.70
N LEU A 6 2.74 -16.73 10.28
CA LEU A 6 1.50 -17.24 9.67
C LEU A 6 1.75 -17.94 8.31
N ILE A 7 2.68 -17.42 7.49
CA ILE A 7 3.06 -18.05 6.22
C ILE A 7 3.74 -19.41 6.48
N ALA A 8 4.65 -19.48 7.46
CA ALA A 8 5.29 -20.74 7.84
C ALA A 8 4.29 -21.76 8.40
N GLU A 9 3.31 -21.31 9.19
CA GLU A 9 2.24 -22.18 9.71
C GLU A 9 1.36 -22.71 8.57
N LYS A 10 1.01 -21.86 7.59
CA LYS A 10 0.30 -22.29 6.37
C LYS A 10 1.06 -23.41 5.67
N GLU A 11 2.34 -23.22 5.38
CA GLU A 11 3.17 -24.22 4.70
C GLU A 11 3.27 -25.53 5.51
N GLU A 12 3.36 -25.45 6.84
CA GLU A 12 3.38 -26.63 7.69
C GLU A 12 2.08 -27.42 7.60
N ILE A 13 0.93 -26.74 7.62
CA ILE A 13 -0.37 -27.40 7.51
C ILE A 13 -0.58 -28.00 6.12
N GLU A 14 -0.18 -27.31 5.04
CA GLU A 14 -0.21 -27.85 3.68
C GLU A 14 0.64 -29.12 3.56
N ASN A 15 1.85 -29.12 4.14
CA ASN A 15 2.71 -30.30 4.20
C ASN A 15 2.08 -31.47 4.98
N ARG A 16 1.37 -31.18 6.08
CA ARG A 16 0.64 -32.19 6.85
C ARG A 16 -0.57 -32.74 6.07
N MET A 17 -1.28 -31.89 5.34
CA MET A 17 -2.37 -32.32 4.45
C MET A 17 -1.86 -33.21 3.31
N ASN A 18 -0.74 -32.87 2.68
CA ASN A 18 -0.14 -33.70 1.64
C ASN A 18 0.22 -35.11 2.16
N LYS A 19 0.75 -35.20 3.39
CA LYS A 19 1.00 -36.49 4.04
C LYS A 19 -0.30 -37.25 4.34
N LEU A 20 -1.36 -36.56 4.76
CA LEU A 20 -2.67 -37.16 4.99
C LEU A 20 -3.26 -37.75 3.69
N GLU A 21 -3.11 -37.06 2.56
CA GLU A 21 -3.54 -37.55 1.25
C GLU A 21 -2.80 -38.82 0.81
N GLN A 22 -1.48 -38.89 1.04
CA GLN A 22 -0.69 -40.11 0.78
C GLN A 22 -1.15 -41.32 1.61
N MET A 23 -1.72 -41.08 2.79
CA MET A 23 -2.20 -42.12 3.71
C MET A 23 -3.66 -42.51 3.49
N LYS A 24 -4.40 -41.86 2.58
CA LYS A 24 -5.86 -42.00 2.40
C LYS A 24 -6.36 -43.45 2.28
N GLY A 25 -5.58 -44.35 1.67
CA GLY A 25 -5.92 -45.78 1.54
C GLY A 25 -5.56 -46.66 2.74
N GLN A 26 -4.77 -46.16 3.69
CA GLN A 26 -4.32 -46.90 4.87
C GLN A 26 -5.19 -46.64 6.12
N ILE A 27 -5.96 -45.55 6.10
CA ILE A 27 -6.81 -45.12 7.21
C ILE A 27 -8.29 -45.26 6.84
N LYS A 28 -9.14 -45.39 7.86
CA LYS A 28 -10.59 -45.39 7.68
C LYS A 28 -11.03 -44.05 7.09
N ILE A 29 -11.89 -44.09 6.07
CA ILE A 29 -12.39 -42.90 5.35
C ILE A 29 -12.97 -41.86 6.31
N VAL A 30 -13.78 -42.27 7.29
CA VAL A 30 -14.38 -41.37 8.29
C VAL A 30 -13.33 -40.61 9.11
N VAL A 31 -12.19 -41.25 9.43
CA VAL A 31 -11.09 -40.62 10.17
C VAL A 31 -10.34 -39.64 9.28
N TYR A 32 -10.06 -40.03 8.03
CA TYR A 32 -9.44 -39.16 7.04
C TYR A 32 -10.27 -37.87 6.83
N GLU A 33 -11.57 -38.00 6.58
CA GLU A 33 -12.46 -36.85 6.32
C GLU A 33 -12.52 -35.90 7.53
N LYS A 34 -12.57 -36.45 8.74
CA LYS A 34 -12.57 -35.64 9.97
C LYS A 34 -11.28 -34.83 10.09
N ILE A 35 -10.12 -35.48 9.96
CA ILE A 35 -8.81 -34.82 10.10
C ILE A 35 -8.61 -33.80 8.97
N LYS A 36 -9.00 -34.14 7.74
CA LYS A 36 -8.94 -33.23 6.58
C LYS A 36 -9.75 -31.96 6.84
N LYS A 37 -10.99 -32.10 7.29
CA LYS A 37 -11.85 -30.96 7.62
C LYS A 37 -11.24 -30.06 8.70
N GLU A 38 -10.64 -30.64 9.75
CA GLU A 38 -9.95 -29.86 10.79
C GLU A 38 -8.76 -29.07 10.24
N TYR A 39 -7.99 -29.63 9.31
CA TYR A 39 -6.89 -28.90 8.66
C TYR A 39 -7.39 -27.83 7.69
N GLU A 40 -8.44 -28.09 6.92
CA GLU A 40 -9.07 -27.11 6.03
C GLU A 40 -9.62 -25.90 6.82
N GLU A 41 -10.27 -26.14 7.97
CA GLU A 41 -10.74 -25.07 8.86
C GLU A 41 -9.57 -24.25 9.43
N LYS A 42 -8.47 -24.91 9.82
CA LYS A 42 -7.26 -24.21 10.29
C LYS A 42 -6.62 -23.37 9.20
N LEU A 43 -6.48 -23.90 7.99
CA LEU A 43 -5.96 -23.15 6.85
C LEU A 43 -6.83 -21.93 6.58
N LYS A 44 -8.16 -22.08 6.56
CA LYS A 44 -9.08 -20.96 6.36
C LYS A 44 -8.85 -19.85 7.39
N ASN A 45 -8.72 -20.19 8.67
CA ASN A 45 -8.45 -19.21 9.72
C ASN A 45 -7.11 -18.49 9.53
N ILE A 46 -6.04 -19.22 9.16
CA ILE A 46 -4.73 -18.65 8.88
C ILE A 46 -4.80 -17.71 7.66
N PHE A 47 -5.49 -18.12 6.59
CA PHE A 47 -5.71 -17.29 5.42
C PHE A 47 -6.44 -15.98 5.76
N GLU A 48 -7.48 -16.03 6.58
CA GLU A 48 -8.21 -14.85 7.05
C GLU A 48 -7.30 -13.90 7.85
N GLN A 49 -6.42 -14.45 8.70
CA GLN A 49 -5.44 -13.65 9.46
C GLN A 49 -4.39 -13.04 8.54
N ILE A 50 -3.79 -13.81 7.63
CA ILE A 50 -2.82 -13.29 6.65
C ILE A 50 -3.45 -12.17 5.82
N LYS A 51 -4.70 -12.35 5.36
CA LYS A 51 -5.41 -11.33 4.58
C LYS A 51 -5.62 -10.05 5.40
N LYS A 52 -6.00 -10.17 6.67
CA LYS A 52 -6.18 -9.01 7.56
C LYS A 52 -4.87 -8.27 7.77
N ASP A 53 -3.80 -8.98 8.09
CA ASP A 53 -2.48 -8.41 8.37
C ASP A 53 -1.86 -7.81 7.10
N SER A 54 -2.02 -8.47 5.95
CA SER A 54 -1.60 -7.94 4.65
C SER A 54 -2.33 -6.64 4.30
N ASN A 55 -3.65 -6.58 4.49
CA ASN A 55 -4.43 -5.36 4.26
C ASN A 55 -3.99 -4.22 5.19
N PHE A 56 -3.70 -4.53 6.45
CA PHE A 56 -3.16 -3.55 7.39
C PHE A 56 -1.81 -2.99 6.91
N ILE A 57 -0.86 -3.85 6.52
CA ILE A 57 0.45 -3.43 6.01
C ILE A 57 0.29 -2.59 4.73
N LYS A 58 -0.59 -3.00 3.80
CA LYS A 58 -0.89 -2.22 2.59
C LYS A 58 -1.40 -0.82 2.93
N SER A 59 -2.32 -0.71 3.88
CA SER A 59 -2.84 0.60 4.33
C SER A 59 -1.76 1.47 4.99
N GLU A 60 -0.83 0.86 5.72
CA GLU A 60 0.29 1.58 6.33
C GLU A 60 1.25 2.12 5.26
N ILE A 61 1.59 1.29 4.25
CA ILE A 61 2.40 1.70 3.09
C ILE A 61 1.73 2.85 2.34
N GLU A 62 0.42 2.79 2.10
CA GLU A 62 -0.31 3.91 1.48
C GLU A 62 -0.21 5.19 2.31
N SER A 63 -0.29 5.09 3.65
CA SER A 63 -0.15 6.24 4.54
C SER A 63 1.26 6.84 4.49
N ILE A 64 2.29 6.00 4.41
CA ILE A 64 3.70 6.41 4.26
C ILE A 64 3.89 7.11 2.92
N ASN A 65 3.32 6.60 1.84
CA ASN A 65 3.42 7.21 0.52
C ASN A 65 2.77 8.60 0.47
N ARG A 66 1.58 8.76 1.07
CA ARG A 66 0.95 10.09 1.20
C ARG A 66 1.82 11.07 1.99
N LYS A 67 2.51 10.62 3.04
CA LYS A 67 3.44 11.47 3.81
C LYS A 67 4.67 11.85 2.99
N LYS A 68 5.24 10.90 2.23
CA LYS A 68 6.37 11.15 1.33
C LYS A 68 6.02 12.16 0.23
N GLU A 69 4.82 12.08 -0.34
CA GLU A 69 4.34 13.04 -1.33
C GLU A 69 4.27 14.45 -0.74
N LYS A 70 3.67 14.62 0.44
CA LYS A 70 3.63 15.92 1.14
C LYS A 70 5.02 16.48 1.44
N ILE A 71 5.92 15.66 1.96
CA ILE A 71 7.30 16.08 2.24
C ILE A 71 8.01 16.50 0.95
N LYS A 72 7.76 15.79 -0.15
CA LYS A 72 8.32 16.14 -1.46
C LYS A 72 7.79 17.49 -1.95
N GLU A 73 6.49 17.74 -1.86
CA GLU A 73 5.89 19.04 -2.19
C GLU A 73 6.49 20.16 -1.32
N GLU A 74 6.72 19.93 -0.03
CA GLU A 74 7.36 20.91 0.84
C GLU A 74 8.83 21.18 0.46
N ILE A 75 9.58 20.14 0.06
CA ILE A 75 10.96 20.29 -0.44
C ILE A 75 10.96 21.11 -1.74
N ASP A 76 10.08 20.79 -2.68
CA ASP A 76 9.97 21.50 -3.96
C ASP A 76 9.61 22.99 -3.73
N ASN A 77 8.72 23.28 -2.78
CA ASN A 77 8.40 24.65 -2.38
C ASN A 77 9.58 25.40 -1.75
N LEU A 78 10.36 24.74 -0.89
CA LEU A 78 11.58 25.34 -0.31
C LEU A 78 12.62 25.63 -1.38
N ASP A 79 12.77 24.75 -2.38
CA ASP A 79 13.68 24.98 -3.50
C ASP A 79 13.26 26.23 -4.31
N LEU A 80 11.96 26.42 -4.55
CA LEU A 80 11.42 27.65 -5.15
C LEU A 80 11.70 28.90 -4.28
N GLU A 81 11.50 28.82 -2.96
CA GLU A 81 11.77 29.94 -2.05
C GLU A 81 13.27 30.33 -2.03
N ILE A 82 14.16 29.34 -2.08
CA ILE A 82 15.61 29.54 -2.18
C ILE A 82 15.99 30.19 -3.53
N GLU A 83 15.37 29.76 -4.63
CA GLU A 83 15.59 30.37 -5.94
C GLU A 83 15.09 31.81 -5.98
N GLU A 84 13.88 32.07 -5.48
CA GLU A 84 13.28 33.41 -5.43
C GLU A 84 14.15 34.37 -4.62
N ILE A 85 14.60 33.97 -3.42
CA ILE A 85 15.42 34.83 -2.57
C ILE A 85 16.81 35.09 -3.20
N SER A 86 17.36 34.11 -3.92
CA SER A 86 18.59 34.26 -4.69
C SER A 86 18.45 35.30 -5.79
N VAL A 87 17.36 35.25 -6.56
CA VAL A 87 17.06 36.24 -7.60
C VAL A 87 16.89 37.64 -7.01
N ARG A 88 16.11 37.78 -5.93
CA ARG A 88 15.92 39.08 -5.27
C ARG A 88 17.21 39.68 -4.71
N ASN A 89 18.10 38.84 -4.18
CA ASN A 89 19.43 39.28 -3.76
C ASN A 89 20.28 39.78 -4.94
N ILE A 90 20.25 39.09 -6.09
CA ILE A 90 20.92 39.54 -7.32
C ILE A 90 20.37 40.89 -7.81
N LEU A 91 19.06 41.11 -7.69
CA LEU A 91 18.41 42.38 -8.02
C LEU A 91 18.73 43.50 -7.00
N GLY A 92 19.38 43.18 -5.89
CA GLY A 92 19.70 44.13 -4.82
C GLY A 92 18.50 44.51 -3.95
N GLU A 93 17.39 43.76 -4.03
CA GLU A 93 16.20 43.97 -3.20
C GLU A 93 16.41 43.49 -1.76
N ILE A 94 17.34 42.55 -1.57
CA ILE A 94 17.67 41.94 -0.28
C ILE A 94 19.12 42.23 0.06
N ASN A 95 19.38 42.58 1.31
CA ASN A 95 20.74 42.75 1.83
C ASN A 95 21.44 41.37 1.85
N PRO A 96 22.71 41.27 1.40
CA PRO A 96 23.48 40.02 1.44
C PRO A 96 23.44 39.28 2.78
N LYS A 97 23.41 40.01 3.90
CA LYS A 97 23.31 39.40 5.23
C LYS A 97 21.97 38.70 5.47
N ASP A 98 20.86 39.38 5.14
CA ASP A 98 19.51 38.83 5.32
C ASP A 98 19.24 37.67 4.35
N PHE A 99 19.82 37.73 3.14
CA PHE A 99 19.82 36.65 2.18
C PHE A 99 20.49 35.39 2.76
N GLU A 100 21.70 35.53 3.28
CA GLU A 100 22.47 34.41 3.83
C GLU A 100 21.75 33.77 5.03
N GLU A 101 21.17 34.57 5.93
CA GLU A 101 20.41 34.07 7.08
C GLU A 101 19.17 33.26 6.64
N LYS A 102 18.37 33.78 5.70
CA LYS A 102 17.17 33.10 5.19
C LYS A 102 17.50 31.87 4.36
N LYS A 103 18.50 31.94 3.49
CA LYS A 103 18.96 30.79 2.70
C LYS A 103 19.38 29.64 3.62
N ASN A 104 20.22 29.91 4.62
CA ASN A 104 20.65 28.90 5.58
C ASN A 104 19.51 28.33 6.42
N LEU A 105 18.42 29.09 6.64
CA LEU A 105 17.22 28.59 7.31
C LEU A 105 16.46 27.61 6.42
N PHE A 106 16.21 27.97 5.16
CA PHE A 106 15.51 27.10 4.21
C PHE A 106 16.32 25.85 3.88
N GLU A 107 17.63 25.96 3.70
CA GLU A 107 18.51 24.81 3.47
C GLU A 107 18.50 23.84 4.66
N ARG A 108 18.53 24.33 5.90
CA ARG A 108 18.39 23.48 7.10
C ARG A 108 17.06 22.74 7.13
N LYS A 109 15.95 23.44 6.90
CA LYS A 109 14.62 22.82 6.87
C LYS A 109 14.52 21.77 5.76
N ARG A 110 15.10 22.06 4.59
CA ARG A 110 15.17 21.11 3.47
C ARG A 110 15.95 19.86 3.82
N GLU A 111 17.10 19.99 4.50
CA GLU A 111 17.89 18.86 4.96
C GLU A 111 17.14 17.99 5.98
N GLU A 112 16.42 18.63 6.92
CA GLU A 112 15.55 17.94 7.88
C GLU A 112 14.47 17.11 7.18
N LEU A 113 13.73 17.72 6.25
CA LEU A 113 12.71 17.05 5.44
C LEU A 113 13.27 15.90 4.60
N LEU A 114 14.44 16.07 3.99
CA LEU A 114 15.12 14.99 3.27
C LEU A 114 15.52 13.83 4.19
N GLY A 115 15.91 14.13 5.43
CA GLY A 115 16.17 13.12 6.46
C GLY A 115 14.92 12.32 6.82
N GLU A 116 13.78 13.00 6.98
CA GLU A 116 12.49 12.35 7.24
C GLU A 116 12.02 11.51 6.05
N PHE A 117 12.17 12.03 4.83
CA PHE A 117 11.84 11.31 3.61
C PHE A 117 12.59 9.98 3.51
N LYS A 118 13.90 9.97 3.79
CA LYS A 118 14.73 8.76 3.79
C LYS A 118 14.25 7.75 4.83
N LYS A 119 13.95 8.17 6.06
CA LYS A 119 13.41 7.29 7.11
C LYS A 119 12.09 6.65 6.68
N LEU A 120 11.19 7.43 6.07
CA LEU A 120 9.93 6.90 5.54
C LEU A 120 10.16 5.90 4.40
N GLN A 121 11.12 6.15 3.53
CA GLN A 121 11.48 5.23 2.44
C GLN A 121 12.07 3.91 2.98
N GLU A 122 12.91 3.97 4.01
CA GLU A 122 13.43 2.77 4.70
C GLU A 122 12.29 1.97 5.33
N ASN A 123 11.39 2.63 6.05
CA ASN A 123 10.23 1.99 6.68
C ASN A 123 9.30 1.34 5.64
N GLU A 124 9.02 2.03 4.53
CA GLU A 124 8.24 1.47 3.42
C GLU A 124 8.88 0.18 2.88
N HIS A 125 10.19 0.20 2.65
CA HIS A 125 10.93 -0.95 2.15
C HIS A 125 10.97 -2.12 3.15
N GLU A 126 11.01 -1.84 4.45
CA GLU A 126 10.88 -2.88 5.48
C GLU A 126 9.49 -3.53 5.47
N LEU A 127 8.44 -2.73 5.38
CA LEU A 127 7.06 -3.22 5.30
C LEU A 127 6.81 -3.99 3.99
N SER A 128 7.35 -3.53 2.87
CA SER A 128 7.19 -4.20 1.58
C SER A 128 7.86 -5.58 1.55
N LYS A 129 8.98 -5.77 2.26
CA LYS A 129 9.64 -7.09 2.42
C LYS A 129 8.84 -8.10 3.22
N ILE A 130 7.87 -7.65 4.01
CA ILE A 130 7.03 -8.53 4.82
C ILE A 130 5.84 -9.03 3.98
N LEU A 131 5.36 -8.23 3.02
CA LEU A 131 4.27 -8.62 2.15
C LEU A 131 4.65 -9.83 1.29
N PRO A 132 3.84 -10.90 1.31
CA PRO A 132 4.05 -12.02 0.41
C PRO A 132 3.86 -11.56 -1.04
N GLU A 133 4.73 -12.00 -1.94
CA GLU A 133 4.52 -11.80 -3.37
C GLU A 133 3.18 -12.42 -3.76
N GLU A 134 2.28 -11.64 -4.35
CA GLU A 134 0.86 -12.00 -4.59
C GLU A 134 0.67 -13.25 -5.47
N LYS A 135 1.75 -13.82 -6.02
CA LYS A 135 1.73 -14.97 -6.93
C LYS A 135 1.32 -16.30 -6.29
N SER A 136 1.23 -16.42 -4.96
CA SER A 136 1.00 -17.73 -4.27
C SER A 136 -0.31 -17.87 -3.49
N PHE A 137 -1.20 -16.88 -3.52
CA PHE A 137 -2.55 -17.01 -2.95
C PHE A 137 -3.53 -17.57 -3.97
N PHE A 138 -3.31 -18.81 -4.42
CA PHE A 138 -4.42 -19.59 -4.95
C PHE A 138 -5.35 -19.88 -3.77
N GLU A 139 -6.51 -19.20 -3.72
CA GLU A 139 -7.58 -19.60 -2.81
C GLU A 139 -7.89 -21.07 -3.11
N PRO A 140 -7.87 -21.97 -2.11
CA PRO A 140 -8.29 -23.35 -2.35
C PRO A 140 -9.73 -23.31 -2.87
N SER A 141 -9.91 -23.70 -4.14
CA SER A 141 -11.21 -23.75 -4.79
C SER A 141 -12.14 -24.66 -3.99
N VAL A 142 -12.98 -24.07 -3.15
CA VAL A 142 -13.95 -24.80 -2.30
C VAL A 142 -15.11 -25.37 -3.15
N ASN A 143 -15.12 -25.17 -4.47
CA ASN A 143 -16.30 -25.40 -5.30
C ASN A 143 -16.41 -26.75 -6.01
N GLU A 144 -15.45 -27.68 -5.89
CA GLU A 144 -15.55 -28.99 -6.56
C GLU A 144 -15.99 -30.18 -5.68
N PHE A 145 -16.09 -30.03 -4.36
CA PHE A 145 -16.49 -31.13 -3.47
C PHE A 145 -17.98 -31.11 -3.07
N LYS A 146 -18.87 -31.15 -4.06
CA LYS A 146 -20.23 -31.70 -3.89
C LYS A 146 -20.32 -33.07 -4.56
N GLY A 147 -19.35 -33.94 -4.28
CA GLY A 147 -19.46 -35.36 -4.59
C GLY A 147 -20.44 -36.03 -3.63
N LYS A 148 -21.57 -36.52 -4.16
CA LYS A 148 -22.53 -37.38 -3.45
C LYS A 148 -21.79 -38.48 -2.69
N ILE A 149 -21.83 -38.43 -1.36
CA ILE A 149 -21.51 -39.60 -0.53
C ILE A 149 -22.70 -40.55 -0.68
N VAL A 150 -22.57 -41.51 -1.59
CA VAL A 150 -23.42 -42.69 -1.61
C VAL A 150 -22.79 -43.65 -0.60
N TYR A 151 -23.42 -43.78 0.56
CA TYR A 151 -23.11 -44.87 1.49
C TYR A 151 -23.62 -46.17 0.86
N GLU A 152 -22.75 -46.89 0.15
CA GLU A 152 -23.00 -48.30 -0.15
C GLU A 152 -22.63 -49.13 1.08
N ASP A 153 -23.60 -49.27 1.96
CA ASP A 153 -23.59 -50.16 3.11
C ASP A 153 -23.91 -51.60 2.67
N ASN A 154 -23.20 -52.11 1.66
CA ASN A 154 -23.37 -53.47 1.14
C ASN A 154 -22.01 -54.11 0.82
N LEU A 155 -21.27 -54.49 1.87
CA LEU A 155 -20.28 -55.55 1.79
C LEU A 155 -20.99 -56.89 1.66
N VAL A 156 -21.47 -57.20 0.45
CA VAL A 156 -21.79 -58.57 0.03
C VAL A 156 -20.60 -59.07 -0.77
N TYR A 157 -19.86 -60.02 -0.19
CA TYR A 157 -18.89 -60.83 -0.91
C TYR A 157 -19.61 -61.63 -2.01
N PRO A 158 -19.19 -61.55 -3.29
CA PRO A 158 -19.57 -62.56 -4.26
C PRO A 158 -18.52 -63.67 -4.27
N GLU A 159 -18.95 -64.86 -3.86
CA GLU A 159 -18.29 -66.11 -4.22
C GLU A 159 -18.40 -66.36 -5.73
N SER A 160 -17.26 -66.69 -6.32
CA SER A 160 -17.09 -67.68 -7.40
C SER A 160 -17.57 -67.39 -8.84
N LYS A 161 -16.59 -67.61 -9.74
CA LYS A 161 -16.69 -68.25 -11.07
C LYS A 161 -17.61 -67.62 -12.12
N SER A 162 -16.98 -66.95 -13.09
CA SER A 162 -17.17 -67.29 -14.50
C SER A 162 -16.01 -66.75 -15.34
N GLU A 163 -15.34 -67.66 -16.03
CA GLU A 163 -14.42 -67.38 -17.14
C GLU A 163 -15.19 -66.63 -18.24
N GLN A 164 -14.73 -65.44 -18.60
CA GLN A 164 -15.01 -64.86 -19.91
C GLN A 164 -13.68 -64.54 -20.62
N PRO A 165 -13.56 -64.88 -21.91
CA PRO A 165 -12.36 -64.61 -22.70
C PRO A 165 -12.28 -63.13 -23.03
N PHE A 166 -11.11 -62.54 -22.76
CA PHE A 166 -10.75 -61.18 -23.15
C PHE A 166 -10.83 -60.98 -24.67
N PRO A 167 -11.35 -59.83 -25.16
CA PRO A 167 -11.15 -59.43 -26.55
C PRO A 167 -9.68 -59.04 -26.80
N PRO A 168 -9.18 -59.21 -28.04
CA PRO A 168 -7.78 -58.98 -28.36
C PRO A 168 -7.41 -57.50 -28.32
N LEU A 169 -6.24 -57.24 -27.73
CA LEU A 169 -5.52 -55.96 -27.77
C LEU A 169 -5.30 -55.54 -29.23
N MET A 170 -5.86 -54.40 -29.62
CA MET A 170 -5.37 -53.67 -30.80
C MET A 170 -4.07 -52.98 -30.42
N GLU A 171 -2.99 -53.40 -31.07
CA GLU A 171 -1.72 -52.69 -31.11
C GLU A 171 -1.93 -51.35 -31.83
N THR A 172 -1.97 -50.26 -31.08
CA THR A 172 -1.77 -48.93 -31.65
C THR A 172 -0.27 -48.73 -31.79
N SER A 173 0.20 -48.73 -33.04
CA SER A 173 1.55 -48.39 -33.44
C SER A 173 1.95 -47.03 -32.84
N THR A 174 2.98 -47.06 -32.01
CA THR A 174 3.77 -45.89 -31.64
C THR A 174 4.55 -45.47 -32.89
N GLU A 175 4.07 -44.45 -33.59
CA GLU A 175 4.91 -43.69 -34.51
C GLU A 175 5.92 -42.89 -33.66
N ASP A 176 7.19 -43.23 -33.84
CA ASP A 176 8.33 -42.51 -33.29
C ASP A 176 8.34 -41.08 -33.83
N VAL A 177 7.83 -40.13 -33.03
CA VAL A 177 8.03 -38.70 -33.28
C VAL A 177 9.38 -38.31 -32.68
N ASN A 178 10.32 -38.02 -33.57
CA ASN A 178 11.66 -37.53 -33.26
C ASN A 178 11.60 -36.17 -32.52
N PRO A 179 12.13 -36.05 -31.29
CA PRO A 179 12.05 -34.81 -30.51
C PRO A 179 12.85 -33.62 -31.06
N GLU A 180 13.72 -33.79 -32.06
CA GLU A 180 14.57 -32.71 -32.58
C GLU A 180 13.89 -31.77 -33.59
N GLU A 181 12.70 -32.09 -34.13
CA GLU A 181 12.03 -31.22 -35.11
C GLU A 181 11.04 -30.19 -34.51
N LEU A 182 10.81 -30.21 -33.19
CA LEU A 182 9.84 -29.31 -32.55
C LEU A 182 10.41 -27.93 -32.16
N GLU A 183 11.75 -27.78 -32.06
CA GLU A 183 12.37 -26.53 -31.60
C GLU A 183 12.69 -25.52 -32.72
N LYS A 184 12.62 -25.91 -34.00
CA LYS A 184 12.91 -24.99 -35.12
C LYS A 184 11.74 -24.12 -35.57
N ASN A 185 10.50 -24.47 -35.24
CA ASN A 185 9.33 -23.73 -35.75
C ASN A 185 8.81 -22.62 -34.81
N ILE A 186 9.42 -22.43 -33.64
CA ILE A 186 8.98 -21.41 -32.67
C ILE A 186 9.80 -20.11 -32.78
N SER A 187 11.00 -20.12 -33.37
CA SER A 187 11.87 -18.92 -33.40
C SER A 187 11.70 -18.00 -34.62
N GLU A 188 11.07 -18.45 -35.72
CA GLU A 188 10.90 -17.61 -36.93
C GLU A 188 9.55 -16.87 -37.02
N GLY A 189 8.60 -17.17 -36.13
CA GLY A 189 7.24 -16.58 -36.17
C GLY A 189 7.03 -15.33 -35.30
N VAL A 190 7.95 -14.97 -34.41
CA VAL A 190 7.75 -13.89 -33.42
C VAL A 190 8.47 -12.59 -33.83
N GLN A 191 9.45 -12.66 -34.73
CA GLN A 191 10.25 -11.49 -35.11
C GLN A 191 9.56 -10.56 -36.14
N THR A 192 8.53 -11.02 -36.85
CA THR A 192 7.85 -10.23 -37.90
C THR A 192 6.61 -9.45 -37.42
N ALA A 193 6.22 -9.60 -36.15
CA ALA A 193 5.05 -8.91 -35.59
C ALA A 193 5.39 -7.59 -34.87
N ILE A 194 6.66 -7.33 -34.53
CA ILE A 194 7.06 -6.16 -33.73
C ILE A 194 7.46 -4.96 -34.61
N ASP A 195 7.90 -5.18 -35.85
CA ASP A 195 8.35 -4.10 -36.75
C ASP A 195 7.22 -3.33 -37.46
N ASN A 196 5.94 -3.70 -37.25
CA ASN A 196 4.80 -3.06 -37.91
C ASN A 196 3.99 -2.08 -37.03
N ILE A 197 4.45 -1.76 -35.82
CA ILE A 197 3.70 -0.88 -34.90
C ILE A 197 4.20 0.58 -34.90
N ILE A 198 5.37 0.88 -35.47
CA ILE A 198 5.89 2.25 -35.54
C ILE A 198 5.67 2.80 -36.96
N SER A 199 4.50 3.37 -37.21
CA SER A 199 4.26 4.21 -38.39
C SER A 199 5.05 5.52 -38.27
N PRO A 200 5.85 5.92 -39.27
CA PRO A 200 6.71 7.11 -39.20
C PRO A 200 5.98 8.46 -39.45
N ASP A 201 4.65 8.51 -39.38
CA ASP A 201 3.86 9.65 -39.89
C ASP A 201 3.42 10.69 -38.83
N ILE A 202 4.04 10.72 -37.64
CA ILE A 202 3.71 11.71 -36.59
C ILE A 202 4.96 12.52 -36.22
N VAL A 203 5.55 13.19 -37.21
CA VAL A 203 6.36 14.39 -36.98
C VAL A 203 5.90 15.46 -37.96
N LYS A 204 4.78 16.11 -37.64
CA LYS A 204 4.50 17.45 -38.16
C LYS A 204 4.90 18.44 -37.08
N GLU A 205 6.01 19.11 -37.32
CA GLU A 205 6.44 20.29 -36.59
C GLU A 205 5.39 21.39 -36.77
N GLU A 206 4.48 21.54 -35.80
CA GLU A 206 3.69 22.76 -35.66
C GLU A 206 4.61 23.88 -35.17
N LYS A 207 5.00 24.76 -36.09
CA LYS A 207 5.56 26.07 -35.76
C LYS A 207 4.46 26.88 -35.08
N PHE A 208 4.54 26.98 -33.76
CA PHE A 208 3.74 27.90 -32.97
C PHE A 208 4.33 29.31 -33.14
N GLU A 209 3.73 30.14 -33.98
CA GLU A 209 3.98 31.58 -33.97
C GLU A 209 3.20 32.18 -32.79
N LEU A 210 3.90 32.53 -31.71
CA LEU A 210 3.32 33.31 -30.62
C LEU A 210 2.94 34.69 -31.16
N GLY A 211 1.63 34.92 -31.30
CA GLY A 211 1.07 36.22 -31.61
C GLY A 211 1.41 37.26 -30.54
N GLU A 212 1.95 38.38 -31.00
CA GLU A 212 2.17 39.62 -30.26
C GLU A 212 0.82 40.29 -29.92
N ASP A 213 0.10 39.79 -28.92
CA ASP A 213 -1.07 40.51 -28.39
C ASP A 213 -0.95 40.68 -26.87
N LEU A 214 -0.11 41.65 -26.50
CA LEU A 214 -0.07 42.28 -25.17
C LEU A 214 -1.17 43.34 -25.08
N PRO A 215 -2.25 43.15 -24.30
CA PRO A 215 -3.04 44.28 -23.83
C PRO A 215 -2.26 45.02 -22.75
N LYS A 216 -1.74 46.20 -23.13
CA LYS A 216 -1.37 47.26 -22.20
C LYS A 216 -2.65 47.75 -21.51
N GLU A 217 -2.86 47.38 -20.26
CA GLU A 217 -3.73 48.16 -19.37
C GLU A 217 -2.92 48.84 -18.28
N GLU A 218 -2.87 50.16 -18.47
CA GLU A 218 -2.34 51.15 -17.57
C GLU A 218 -3.28 51.38 -16.37
N LYS A 219 -2.64 51.62 -15.23
CA LYS A 219 -2.92 52.71 -14.27
C LYS A 219 -4.09 52.60 -13.26
N MET A 220 -3.63 52.65 -12.00
CA MET A 220 -3.99 53.62 -10.94
C MET A 220 -5.26 53.39 -10.12
N VAL A 221 -5.06 53.00 -8.85
CA VAL A 221 -5.71 53.57 -7.65
C VAL A 221 -4.71 53.43 -6.50
N LYS A 222 -3.95 54.49 -6.15
CA LYS A 222 -4.17 55.47 -5.07
C LYS A 222 -4.21 54.89 -3.65
N ASP A 223 -3.13 55.21 -2.92
CA ASP A 223 -3.05 55.60 -1.52
C ASP A 223 -4.01 54.97 -0.51
N ASN A 224 -3.45 54.15 0.38
CA ASN A 224 -3.96 54.04 1.74
C ASN A 224 -2.81 54.20 2.73
N PRO A 225 -2.64 55.39 3.36
CA PRO A 225 -1.74 55.57 4.48
C PRO A 225 -2.44 55.06 5.76
N LEU A 226 -1.64 54.68 6.77
CA LEU A 226 -1.94 54.39 8.19
C LEU A 226 -1.31 53.03 8.57
N GLU A 227 -0.50 52.87 9.60
CA GLU A 227 0.19 53.80 10.48
C GLU A 227 1.20 52.93 11.24
N ILE A 228 2.45 53.36 11.23
CA ILE A 228 3.56 52.69 11.91
C ILE A 228 3.41 52.98 13.41
N ASN A 229 3.05 51.97 14.19
CA ASN A 229 3.20 52.01 15.64
C ASN A 229 4.47 51.27 16.07
N ASN A 230 5.54 52.06 16.11
CA ASN A 230 6.78 51.77 16.83
C ASN A 230 6.48 51.46 18.30
N LYS A 231 6.79 50.23 18.75
CA LYS A 231 7.00 49.95 20.18
C LYS A 231 8.30 49.19 20.42
N LYS A 232 9.34 50.00 20.63
CA LYS A 232 10.51 49.82 21.50
C LYS A 232 10.88 48.39 21.92
N PHE A 233 11.99 47.95 21.33
CA PHE A 233 13.03 47.14 21.96
C PHE A 233 13.46 47.72 23.33
N LYS A 234 13.51 46.84 24.34
CA LYS A 234 14.33 46.89 25.56
C LYS A 234 14.65 45.42 25.87
N SER A 235 15.86 44.97 25.52
CA SER A 235 17.05 44.85 26.38
C SER A 235 17.13 43.48 27.04
N GLU A 236 18.11 42.70 26.57
CA GLU A 236 19.02 41.83 27.31
C GLU A 236 18.58 41.38 28.71
N GLU A 237 18.35 40.08 28.86
CA GLU A 237 18.64 39.34 30.08
C GLU A 237 19.03 37.90 29.72
N GLU A 238 20.16 37.48 30.30
CA GLU A 238 20.78 36.17 30.23
C GLU A 238 19.79 35.06 30.63
N ILE A 239 19.61 34.07 29.77
CA ILE A 239 19.01 32.79 30.17
C ILE A 239 20.13 31.77 30.33
N VAL A 240 20.56 31.65 31.59
CA VAL A 240 21.39 30.55 32.08
C VAL A 240 20.56 29.26 32.02
N PHE A 241 21.03 28.30 31.22
CA PHE A 241 20.49 26.95 31.15
C PHE A 241 21.05 26.15 32.34
N GLU A 242 20.33 26.12 33.46
CA GLU A 242 20.52 25.09 34.48
C GLU A 242 19.42 24.04 34.36
N LYS A 243 19.89 22.81 34.13
CA LYS A 243 19.17 21.55 34.26
C LYS A 243 18.62 21.42 35.67
N ASP A 244 17.38 20.95 35.75
CA ASP A 244 16.90 19.87 36.62
C ASP A 244 15.40 20.08 36.88
N PHE A 245 14.56 19.39 36.10
CA PHE A 245 13.11 19.35 36.33
C PHE A 245 12.64 17.89 36.32
N ASP A 246 12.87 17.22 37.45
CA ASP A 246 12.12 16.04 37.87
C ASP A 246 10.69 16.50 38.25
N VAL A 247 9.73 16.34 37.34
CA VAL A 247 8.31 16.53 37.67
C VAL A 247 7.58 15.19 37.66
N ASN A 248 7.36 14.77 38.89
CA ASN A 248 6.37 13.83 39.37
C ASN A 248 4.96 14.37 39.01
N VAL A 249 4.38 13.90 37.90
CA VAL A 249 3.01 14.27 37.49
C VAL A 249 2.02 13.44 38.31
N LYS A 250 1.53 14.07 39.37
CA LYS A 250 0.26 13.71 40.01
C LYS A 250 -0.90 14.28 39.20
N ASP A 251 -1.97 13.51 39.21
CA ASP A 251 -3.29 13.79 38.66
C ASP A 251 -3.84 15.20 38.93
N GLU A 252 -4.82 15.57 38.11
CA GLU A 252 -5.85 16.61 38.27
C GLU A 252 -5.64 17.96 37.55
N ASN A 253 -6.07 18.00 36.29
CA ASN A 253 -7.08 18.96 35.82
C ASN A 253 -7.61 18.52 34.44
N ILE A 254 -8.64 17.68 34.46
CA ILE A 254 -9.44 17.40 33.26
C ILE A 254 -10.36 18.61 33.09
N GLU A 255 -9.97 19.51 32.19
CA GLU A 255 -10.90 20.50 31.63
C GLU A 255 -12.10 19.74 31.09
N THR A 256 -13.27 20.00 31.68
CA THR A 256 -14.54 19.46 31.20
C THR A 256 -14.86 20.17 29.90
N ILE A 257 -14.43 19.58 28.79
CA ILE A 257 -14.73 20.07 27.44
C ILE A 257 -16.25 20.01 27.28
N GLU A 258 -16.89 21.18 27.34
CA GLU A 258 -18.31 21.36 27.05
C GLU A 258 -18.57 20.95 25.59
N GLY A 259 -19.11 19.74 25.39
CA GLY A 259 -19.45 19.21 24.07
C GLY A 259 -20.96 19.14 23.84
N LEU A 260 -21.39 19.34 22.59
CA LEU A 260 -22.80 19.23 22.18
C LEU A 260 -23.19 17.76 22.00
N ILE A 261 -24.23 17.33 22.72
CA ILE A 261 -24.74 15.95 22.63
C ILE A 261 -25.70 15.84 21.45
N CYS A 262 -25.41 14.94 20.51
CA CYS A 262 -26.26 14.71 19.36
C CYS A 262 -27.64 14.16 19.78
N PRO A 263 -28.76 14.79 19.39
CA PRO A 263 -30.10 14.34 19.77
C PRO A 263 -30.50 13.01 19.12
N LYS A 264 -29.86 12.64 18.00
CA LYS A 264 -30.19 11.42 17.25
C LYS A 264 -29.46 10.18 17.79
N CYS A 265 -28.21 10.32 18.22
CA CYS A 265 -27.37 9.16 18.60
C CYS A 265 -26.63 9.29 19.94
N GLY A 266 -26.77 10.40 20.66
CA GLY A 266 -26.17 10.61 21.98
C GLY A 266 -24.65 10.79 21.99
N HIS A 267 -24.03 11.00 20.82
CA HIS A 267 -22.58 11.23 20.74
C HIS A 267 -22.25 12.67 21.15
N VAL A 268 -21.20 12.85 21.95
CA VAL A 268 -20.71 14.17 22.37
C VAL A 268 -19.75 14.69 21.29
N ASN A 269 -20.14 15.75 20.61
CA ASN A 269 -19.34 16.40 19.57
C ASN A 269 -18.69 17.66 20.12
N ARG A 270 -17.64 18.15 19.47
CA ARG A 270 -17.03 19.43 19.79
C ARG A 270 -18.02 20.58 19.52
N SER A 271 -17.91 21.66 20.31
CA SER A 271 -18.85 22.78 20.29
C SER A 271 -18.82 23.64 19.02
N ASP A 272 -17.80 23.45 18.17
CA ASP A 272 -17.62 24.10 16.87
C ASP A 272 -18.24 23.35 15.68
N LEU A 273 -18.84 22.18 15.91
CA LEU A 273 -19.43 21.35 14.86
C LEU A 273 -20.94 21.60 14.69
N PHE A 274 -21.37 21.79 13.45
CA PHE A 274 -22.80 21.93 13.09
C PHE A 274 -23.50 20.58 12.88
N ASN A 275 -22.75 19.52 12.60
CA ASN A 275 -23.26 18.18 12.32
C ASN A 275 -22.54 17.13 13.17
N CYS A 276 -23.25 16.09 13.57
CA CYS A 276 -22.70 15.00 14.36
C CYS A 276 -21.72 14.18 13.53
N GLU A 277 -20.48 14.02 14.00
CA GLU A 277 -19.44 13.25 13.31
C GLU A 277 -19.83 11.78 13.13
N LYS A 278 -20.64 11.24 14.05
CA LYS A 278 -21.04 9.83 14.03
C LYS A 278 -22.20 9.52 13.09
N CYS A 279 -23.18 10.43 12.96
CA CYS A 279 -24.42 10.13 12.24
C CYS A 279 -24.88 11.20 11.23
N GLY A 280 -24.12 12.29 11.09
CA GLY A 280 -24.39 13.40 10.17
C GLY A 280 -25.59 14.28 10.53
N ALA A 281 -26.30 13.98 11.62
CA ALA A 281 -27.44 14.79 12.06
C ALA A 281 -26.99 16.17 12.54
N GLU A 282 -27.76 17.21 12.23
CA GLU A 282 -27.51 18.57 12.70
C GLU A 282 -27.60 18.66 14.23
N LEU A 283 -26.71 19.44 14.84
CA LEU A 283 -26.52 19.57 16.30
C LEU A 283 -27.26 20.78 16.92
N LEU A 284 -28.24 21.33 16.20
CA LEU A 284 -29.06 22.49 16.59
C LEU A 284 -30.08 22.18 17.70
#